data_AF-A0A521ZFS7-F1
#
_entry.id   AF-A0A521ZFS7-F1
#
_cell.length_a   1.000
_cell.length_b   1.000
_cell.length_c   1.000
_cell.angle_alpha   90.00
_cell.angle_beta   90.00
_cell.angle_gamma   90.00
#
_symmetry.space_group_name_H-M   'P 1'
#
loop_
_entity.id
_entity.type
_entity.pdbx_description
1 polymer ?
#
loop_
_entity_poly.entity_id
_entity_poly.type
_entity_poly.pdbx_seq_one_letter_code
_entity_poly.pdbx_strand_id
1 'polypeptide(L)'
;MAIPIIDLFAGPGGLGEGFAALRGKNGEPAFRIGVSVEKDPVAHKTLTLRAVFRQLKGKPSVRYYYQYIKQEISLDEFKAQPEVAAAFEHASKEALCIELGKADPAALDKAIRAALGTEQNWVLIGGPPCQAYSVAGRARRVKDVNFHADEKHFLYKEYLRIIREHKPAVFVMENVKGLLSSTHDGDPMFERILSDLSSPGGDNEYEIRSFVKRNKVGTELDPSDYVIEAEKYGIPQRRHRVILFGVRKDLALVKHDLLTLKPTKTTVRHAISDLPRLRSKLSKGDTLEKWREAVAKGPDYIKGWGTTGEDAMIEKATDYASRAARLSSYGNTFFKYTKARPKAGHLKRWVIDKNLGGYCQHVARSHMDSDLARYLFASCYAKVNNYSPRLHVFPPQLLPAHENVKDVNKDTTPFKDRFRVQCASEPSTTVVAHIAKDGHYYIHYDPTQCRSLTVREAARLQTFPDNYFFMGTRTEQYTQIGNAVPPLLANLLAKVVRKVIYEASGITSIERVRTQSSKTRRDLAHHS
;
A
#
# COMPACT_ATOMS: atom_id res chain seq x y z
N MET A 1 -28.42 -0.05 1.79
CA MET A 1 -27.52 -0.77 2.72
C MET A 1 -26.10 -0.75 2.14
N ALA A 2 -25.07 -0.99 2.97
CA ALA A 2 -23.68 -1.03 2.51
C ALA A 2 -23.42 -2.31 1.68
N ILE A 3 -22.78 -2.17 0.52
CA ILE A 3 -22.48 -3.28 -0.39
C ILE A 3 -21.50 -4.25 0.30
N PRO A 4 -21.80 -5.56 0.37
CA PRO A 4 -20.89 -6.54 0.97
C PRO A 4 -19.64 -6.75 0.12
N ILE A 5 -18.51 -6.98 0.79
CA ILE A 5 -17.22 -7.29 0.17
C ILE A 5 -16.66 -8.59 0.75
N ILE A 6 -16.13 -9.44 -0.13
CA ILE A 6 -15.26 -10.55 0.23
C ILE A 6 -13.85 -10.22 -0.26
N ASP A 7 -12.87 -10.16 0.64
CA ASP A 7 -11.46 -9.83 0.35
C ASP A 7 -10.58 -11.07 0.48
N LEU A 8 -10.14 -11.62 -0.65
CA LEU A 8 -9.24 -12.77 -0.69
C LEU A 8 -7.79 -12.31 -0.80
N PHE A 9 -6.88 -13.01 -0.12
CA PHE A 9 -5.46 -12.64 -0.07
C PHE A 9 -5.28 -11.21 0.49
N ALA A 10 -6.01 -10.92 1.56
CA ALA A 10 -6.23 -9.56 2.05
C ALA A 10 -4.93 -8.85 2.48
N GLY A 11 -3.85 -9.60 2.80
CA GLY A 11 -2.61 -9.04 3.33
C GLY A 11 -2.89 -8.30 4.63
N PRO A 12 -2.35 -7.08 4.81
CA PRO A 12 -2.75 -6.25 5.94
C PRO A 12 -4.07 -5.49 5.71
N GLY A 13 -4.78 -5.69 4.59
CA GLY A 13 -6.10 -5.11 4.31
C GLY A 13 -6.12 -3.82 3.51
N GLY A 14 -5.08 -3.53 2.72
CA GLY A 14 -5.00 -2.24 1.99
C GLY A 14 -6.12 -2.01 0.98
N LEU A 15 -6.50 -3.05 0.23
CA LEU A 15 -7.60 -3.01 -0.75
C LEU A 15 -8.95 -2.88 -0.05
N GLY A 16 -9.26 -3.78 0.89
CA GLY A 16 -10.47 -3.72 1.71
C GLY A 16 -10.63 -2.41 2.47
N GLU A 17 -9.57 -1.85 3.06
CA GLU A 17 -9.61 -0.57 3.78
C GLU A 17 -10.04 0.58 2.84
N GLY A 18 -9.52 0.63 1.62
CA GLY A 18 -9.89 1.67 0.67
C GLY A 18 -11.38 1.61 0.30
N PHE A 19 -11.92 0.41 0.08
CA PHE A 19 -13.34 0.22 -0.19
C PHE A 19 -14.19 0.57 1.04
N ALA A 20 -13.86 0.01 2.21
CA ALA A 20 -14.58 0.24 3.46
C ALA A 20 -14.52 1.70 3.95
N ALA A 21 -13.54 2.49 3.49
CA ALA A 21 -13.44 3.91 3.77
C ALA A 21 -14.38 4.78 2.93
N LEU A 22 -14.92 4.27 1.81
CA LEU A 22 -15.84 5.04 0.97
C LEU A 22 -17.14 5.34 1.73
N ARG A 23 -17.60 6.58 1.61
CA ARG A 23 -18.85 7.06 2.21
C ARG A 23 -19.85 7.47 1.14
N GLY A 24 -21.13 7.24 1.43
CA GLY A 24 -22.26 7.77 0.66
C GLY A 24 -22.48 9.25 0.92
N LYS A 25 -23.56 9.80 0.36
CA LYS A 25 -23.86 11.24 0.45
C LYS A 25 -24.18 11.68 1.87
N ASN A 26 -24.75 10.78 2.68
CA ASN A 26 -25.18 11.07 4.05
C ASN A 26 -24.14 10.62 5.09
N GLY A 27 -22.92 10.28 4.67
CA GLY A 27 -21.84 9.84 5.56
C GLY A 27 -21.92 8.36 5.98
N GLU A 28 -22.86 7.60 5.42
CA GLU A 28 -22.99 6.15 5.61
C GLU A 28 -21.89 5.36 4.88
N PRO A 29 -21.46 4.19 5.39
CA PRO A 29 -20.55 3.32 4.66
C PRO A 29 -21.14 2.88 3.33
N ALA A 30 -20.38 3.05 2.24
CA ALA A 30 -20.79 2.53 0.93
C ALA A 30 -20.59 1.02 0.82
N PHE A 31 -19.56 0.50 1.50
CA PHE A 31 -19.18 -0.89 1.52
C PHE A 31 -19.01 -1.39 2.96
N ARG A 32 -19.28 -2.67 3.17
CA ARG A 32 -18.97 -3.41 4.40
C ARG A 32 -18.14 -4.63 4.04
N ILE A 33 -17.08 -4.90 4.80
CA ILE A 33 -16.32 -6.13 4.63
C ILE A 33 -17.08 -7.24 5.34
N GLY A 34 -17.40 -8.29 4.61
CA GLY A 34 -18.05 -9.50 5.14
C GLY A 34 -17.01 -10.52 5.59
N VAL A 35 -16.08 -10.85 4.70
CA VAL A 35 -14.98 -11.80 4.96
C VAL A 35 -13.68 -11.24 4.39
N SER A 36 -12.58 -11.42 5.10
CA SER A 36 -11.20 -11.22 4.66
C SER A 36 -10.42 -12.51 4.92
N VAL A 37 -9.75 -13.05 3.90
CA VAL A 37 -8.93 -14.25 4.02
C VAL A 37 -7.46 -13.89 3.93
N GLU A 38 -6.71 -14.23 4.97
CA GLU A 38 -5.25 -14.04 5.04
C GLU A 38 -4.60 -15.25 5.72
N LYS A 39 -3.49 -15.74 5.16
CA LYS A 39 -2.80 -16.92 5.70
C LYS A 39 -1.69 -16.58 6.69
N ASP A 40 -1.08 -15.41 6.54
CA ASP A 40 -0.02 -14.92 7.40
C ASP A 40 -0.60 -14.49 8.75
N PRO A 41 -0.24 -15.15 9.86
CA PRO A 41 -0.84 -14.87 11.16
C PRO A 41 -0.57 -13.45 11.67
N VAL A 42 0.49 -12.79 11.19
CA VAL A 42 0.84 -11.43 11.62
C VAL A 42 -0.01 -10.39 10.88
N ALA A 43 -0.15 -10.55 9.57
CA ALA A 43 -1.07 -9.75 8.76
C ALA A 43 -2.53 -9.96 9.20
N HIS A 44 -2.92 -11.19 9.55
CA HIS A 44 -4.22 -11.49 10.15
C HIS A 44 -4.46 -10.74 11.47
N LYS A 45 -3.46 -10.64 12.36
CA LYS A 45 -3.56 -9.82 13.59
C LYS A 45 -3.80 -8.34 13.26
N THR A 46 -3.10 -7.80 12.25
CA THR A 46 -3.32 -6.43 11.77
C THR A 46 -4.74 -6.23 11.23
N LEU A 47 -5.21 -7.16 10.38
CA LEU A 47 -6.56 -7.15 9.83
C LEU A 47 -7.63 -7.19 10.93
N THR A 48 -7.47 -8.11 11.88
CA THR A 48 -8.38 -8.27 13.03
C THR A 48 -8.45 -6.98 13.84
N LEU A 49 -7.30 -6.40 14.18
CA LEU A 49 -7.24 -5.13 14.90
C LEU A 49 -7.90 -3.98 14.13
N ARG A 50 -7.78 -3.97 12.79
CA ARG A 50 -8.46 -2.97 11.96
C ARG A 50 -9.97 -3.20 11.87
N ALA A 51 -10.43 -4.44 11.81
CA ALA A 51 -11.85 -4.78 11.87
C ALA A 51 -12.48 -4.32 13.20
N VAL A 52 -11.79 -4.55 14.33
CA VAL A 52 -12.18 -4.01 15.64
C VAL A 52 -12.32 -2.49 15.58
N PHE A 53 -11.34 -1.77 15.02
CA PHE A 53 -11.45 -0.32 14.87
C PHE A 53 -12.69 0.09 14.07
N ARG A 54 -13.00 -0.59 12.95
CA ARG A 54 -14.18 -0.28 12.14
C ARG A 54 -15.49 -0.47 12.92
N GLN A 55 -15.57 -1.50 13.77
CA GLN A 55 -16.73 -1.78 14.62
C GLN A 55 -16.93 -0.75 15.75
N LEU A 56 -15.82 -0.20 16.27
CA LEU A 56 -15.85 0.84 17.31
C LEU A 56 -16.01 2.24 16.72
N LYS A 57 -15.65 2.46 15.45
CA LYS A 57 -15.67 3.78 14.81
C LYS A 57 -17.07 4.39 14.84
N GLY A 58 -17.16 5.59 15.41
CA GLY A 58 -18.43 6.31 15.61
C GLY A 58 -19.07 6.08 16.97
N LYS A 59 -18.52 5.19 17.80
CA LYS A 59 -18.94 4.95 19.19
C LYS A 59 -17.94 5.56 20.18
N PRO A 60 -18.36 5.92 21.41
CA PRO A 60 -17.44 6.41 22.45
C PRO A 60 -16.31 5.42 22.79
N SER A 61 -16.58 4.11 22.65
CA SER A 61 -15.63 3.01 22.89
C SER A 61 -14.42 3.01 21.96
N VAL A 62 -14.44 3.75 20.84
CA VAL A 62 -13.26 3.92 19.97
C VAL A 62 -12.05 4.53 20.71
N ARG A 63 -12.28 5.23 21.83
CA ARG A 63 -11.20 5.74 22.68
C ARG A 63 -10.23 4.65 23.14
N TYR A 64 -10.73 3.45 23.42
CA TYR A 64 -9.90 2.33 23.88
C TYR A 64 -8.97 1.83 22.78
N TYR A 65 -9.40 1.87 21.52
CA TYR A 65 -8.51 1.61 20.39
C TYR A 65 -7.36 2.61 20.35
N TYR A 66 -7.66 3.91 20.49
CA TYR A 66 -6.64 4.94 20.50
C TYR A 66 -5.68 4.78 21.69
N GLN A 67 -6.18 4.50 22.90
CA GLN A 67 -5.34 4.22 24.07
C GLN A 67 -4.40 3.06 23.81
N TYR A 68 -4.91 1.96 23.22
CA TYR A 68 -4.10 0.79 22.88
C TYR A 68 -2.98 1.11 21.86
N ILE A 69 -3.31 1.75 20.73
CA ILE A 69 -2.29 2.05 19.70
C ILE A 69 -1.32 3.18 20.11
N LYS A 70 -1.67 3.95 21.14
CA LYS A 70 -0.78 4.88 21.84
C LYS A 70 0.09 4.22 22.90
N GLN A 71 -0.15 2.95 23.21
CA GLN A 71 0.49 2.18 24.27
C GLN A 71 0.18 2.71 25.68
N GLU A 72 -1.00 3.31 25.86
CA GLU A 72 -1.51 3.77 27.16
C GLU A 72 -2.17 2.64 27.95
N ILE A 73 -2.63 1.59 27.27
CA ILE A 73 -3.15 0.34 27.86
C ILE A 73 -2.56 -0.86 27.12
N SER A 74 -2.47 -1.99 27.83
CA SER A 74 -2.08 -3.28 27.27
C SER A 74 -3.16 -3.86 26.35
N LEU A 75 -2.80 -4.90 25.59
CA LEU A 75 -3.77 -5.62 24.76
C LEU A 75 -4.86 -6.32 25.61
N ASP A 76 -4.51 -6.80 26.79
CA ASP A 76 -5.44 -7.49 27.67
C ASP A 76 -6.45 -6.52 28.28
N GLU A 77 -6.00 -5.35 28.75
CA GLU A 77 -6.88 -4.27 29.21
C GLU A 77 -7.78 -3.74 28.08
N PHE A 78 -7.25 -3.66 26.86
CA PHE A 78 -8.03 -3.28 25.68
C PHE A 78 -9.14 -4.30 25.41
N LYS A 79 -8.81 -5.59 25.40
CA LYS A 79 -9.77 -6.69 25.16
C LYS A 79 -10.77 -6.88 26.29
N ALA A 80 -10.42 -6.51 27.53
CA ALA A 80 -11.31 -6.62 28.67
C ALA A 80 -12.51 -5.65 28.62
N GLN A 81 -12.46 -4.62 27.77
CA GLN A 81 -13.58 -3.69 27.61
C GLN A 81 -14.76 -4.39 26.89
N PRO A 82 -15.99 -4.40 27.42
CA PRO A 82 -17.10 -5.19 26.88
C PRO A 82 -17.39 -4.95 25.39
N GLU A 83 -17.46 -3.68 24.96
CA GLU A 83 -17.67 -3.34 23.54
C GLU A 83 -16.49 -3.74 22.64
N VAL A 84 -15.28 -3.74 23.19
CA VAL A 84 -14.08 -4.18 22.45
C VAL A 84 -14.08 -5.69 22.31
N ALA A 85 -14.42 -6.44 23.36
CA ALA A 85 -14.58 -7.89 23.30
C ALA A 85 -15.59 -8.30 22.23
N ALA A 86 -16.78 -7.68 22.22
CA ALA A 86 -17.79 -7.90 21.19
C ALA A 86 -17.28 -7.53 19.77
N ALA A 87 -16.48 -6.47 19.65
CA ALA A 87 -15.85 -6.10 18.39
C ALA A 87 -14.81 -7.14 17.93
N PHE A 88 -14.08 -7.79 18.85
CA PHE A 88 -13.18 -8.90 18.53
C PHE A 88 -13.93 -10.16 18.10
N GLU A 89 -15.08 -10.47 18.71
CA GLU A 89 -15.95 -11.57 18.28
C GLU A 89 -16.53 -11.35 16.88
N HIS A 90 -16.83 -10.09 16.52
CA HIS A 90 -17.19 -9.76 15.16
C HIS A 90 -15.98 -9.90 14.22
N ALA A 91 -14.82 -9.35 14.61
CA ALA A 91 -13.61 -9.38 13.82
C ALA A 91 -13.10 -10.81 13.55
N SER A 92 -13.36 -11.78 14.43
CA SER A 92 -12.98 -13.19 14.21
C SER A 92 -13.82 -13.88 13.13
N LYS A 93 -15.03 -13.38 12.86
CA LYS A 93 -15.90 -13.83 11.76
C LYS A 93 -15.56 -13.13 10.45
N GLU A 94 -15.11 -11.87 10.54
CA GLU A 94 -14.69 -11.07 9.39
C GLU A 94 -13.30 -11.50 8.89
N ALA A 95 -12.28 -11.53 9.75
CA ALA A 95 -10.90 -11.83 9.39
C ALA A 95 -10.57 -13.30 9.68
N LEU A 96 -10.48 -14.12 8.63
CA LEU A 96 -10.19 -15.54 8.71
C LEU A 96 -8.70 -15.80 8.45
N CYS A 97 -8.04 -16.47 9.42
CA CYS A 97 -6.65 -16.88 9.30
C CYS A 97 -6.55 -18.26 8.62
N ILE A 98 -6.68 -18.31 7.29
CA ILE A 98 -6.69 -19.57 6.53
C ILE A 98 -5.81 -19.48 5.28
N GLU A 99 -5.17 -20.60 4.92
CA GLU A 99 -4.45 -20.74 3.65
C GLU A 99 -5.39 -21.31 2.58
N LEU A 100 -5.77 -20.49 1.60
CA LEU A 100 -6.60 -20.91 0.47
C LEU A 100 -5.96 -22.10 -0.25
N GLY A 101 -6.82 -23.04 -0.65
CA GLY A 101 -6.42 -24.29 -1.26
C GLY A 101 -6.02 -25.39 -0.27
N LYS A 102 -5.48 -25.05 0.90
CA LYS A 102 -5.19 -26.05 1.95
C LYS A 102 -6.31 -26.18 2.98
N ALA A 103 -7.01 -25.08 3.26
CA ALA A 103 -8.15 -25.08 4.15
C ALA A 103 -9.38 -25.72 3.50
N ASP A 104 -10.31 -26.20 4.33
CA ASP A 104 -11.61 -26.74 3.88
C ASP A 104 -12.41 -25.68 3.09
N PRO A 105 -12.67 -25.91 1.78
CA PRO A 105 -13.46 -25.00 0.97
C PRO A 105 -14.88 -24.80 1.50
N ALA A 106 -15.49 -25.82 2.10
CA ALA A 106 -16.86 -25.76 2.59
C ALA A 106 -17.03 -24.79 3.76
N ALA A 107 -16.04 -24.75 4.67
CA ALA A 107 -16.01 -23.79 5.77
C ALA A 107 -15.95 -22.34 5.28
N LEU A 108 -15.10 -22.05 4.28
CA LEU A 108 -15.02 -20.72 3.67
C LEU A 108 -16.33 -20.35 2.96
N ASP A 109 -16.89 -21.28 2.18
CA ASP A 109 -18.15 -21.04 1.47
C ASP A 109 -19.31 -20.78 2.43
N LYS A 110 -19.35 -21.46 3.58
CA LYS A 110 -20.30 -21.18 4.66
C LYS A 110 -20.12 -19.79 5.24
N ALA A 111 -18.87 -19.36 5.49
CA ALA A 111 -18.58 -18.02 6.00
C ALA A 111 -18.99 -16.93 5.00
N ILE A 112 -18.71 -17.12 3.71
CA ILE A 112 -19.13 -16.21 2.64
C ILE A 112 -20.66 -16.11 2.58
N ARG A 113 -21.37 -17.25 2.50
CA ARG A 113 -22.84 -17.26 2.46
C ARG A 113 -23.45 -16.57 3.69
N ALA A 114 -22.89 -16.81 4.89
CA ALA A 114 -23.33 -16.15 6.11
C ALA A 114 -23.10 -14.62 6.09
N ALA A 115 -21.98 -14.16 5.53
CA ALA A 115 -21.66 -12.73 5.44
C ALA A 115 -22.51 -11.98 4.40
N LEU A 116 -22.87 -12.67 3.31
CA LEU A 116 -23.72 -12.15 2.24
C LEU A 116 -25.20 -12.16 2.62
N GLY A 117 -25.67 -13.21 3.29
CA GLY A 117 -27.10 -13.41 3.57
C GLY A 117 -27.87 -13.59 2.26
N THR A 118 -28.85 -12.72 2.01
CA THR A 118 -29.66 -12.71 0.78
C THR A 118 -29.18 -11.71 -0.26
N GLU A 119 -28.11 -10.94 0.02
CA GLU A 119 -27.60 -9.89 -0.85
C GLU A 119 -26.93 -10.47 -2.11
N GLN A 120 -27.49 -10.16 -3.28
CA GLN A 120 -26.96 -10.61 -4.58
C GLN A 120 -25.93 -9.64 -5.17
N ASN A 121 -25.96 -8.37 -4.75
CA ASN A 121 -25.11 -7.31 -5.26
C ASN A 121 -23.92 -7.09 -4.33
N TRP A 122 -22.91 -7.95 -4.44
CA TRP A 122 -21.70 -7.93 -3.62
C TRP A 122 -20.42 -7.94 -4.48
N VAL A 123 -19.29 -7.60 -3.85
CA VAL A 123 -18.00 -7.44 -4.54
C VAL A 123 -16.97 -8.44 -4.02
N LEU A 124 -16.31 -9.12 -4.95
CA LEU A 124 -15.09 -9.86 -4.66
C LEU A 124 -13.87 -8.97 -4.92
N ILE A 125 -12.95 -8.85 -3.97
CA ILE A 125 -11.67 -8.18 -4.17
C ILE A 125 -10.54 -9.14 -3.79
N GLY A 126 -9.36 -8.97 -4.38
CA GLY A 126 -8.18 -9.72 -3.95
C GLY A 126 -7.01 -9.65 -4.91
N GLY A 127 -5.84 -10.03 -4.42
CA GLY A 127 -4.61 -10.10 -5.21
C GLY A 127 -3.94 -11.47 -5.08
N PRO A 128 -4.40 -12.49 -5.84
CA PRO A 128 -3.79 -13.82 -5.77
C PRO A 128 -2.29 -13.74 -6.11
N PRO A 129 -1.42 -14.39 -5.33
CA PRO A 129 0.03 -14.23 -5.47
C PRO A 129 0.52 -14.77 -6.81
N CYS A 130 1.21 -13.92 -7.57
CA CYS A 130 1.68 -14.21 -8.93
C CYS A 130 3.05 -14.91 -9.00
N GLN A 131 3.62 -15.36 -7.89
CA GLN A 131 5.01 -15.85 -7.85
C GLN A 131 5.26 -17.19 -8.59
N ALA A 132 4.21 -17.92 -9.00
CA ALA A 132 4.35 -19.05 -9.95
C ALA A 132 4.85 -18.59 -11.33
N TYR A 133 4.64 -17.31 -11.66
CA TYR A 133 4.56 -16.86 -13.04
C TYR A 133 5.72 -15.94 -13.46
N SER A 134 6.53 -15.47 -12.52
CA SER A 134 7.64 -14.57 -12.81
C SER A 134 8.95 -15.32 -13.11
N VAL A 135 9.60 -14.97 -14.23
CA VAL A 135 10.94 -15.46 -14.64
C VAL A 135 11.98 -15.28 -13.52
N ALA A 136 11.87 -14.23 -12.70
CA ALA A 136 12.80 -13.94 -11.61
C ALA A 136 12.75 -14.94 -10.43
N GLY A 137 11.64 -15.67 -10.27
CA GLY A 137 11.53 -16.79 -9.31
C GLY A 137 12.29 -18.03 -9.79
N ARG A 138 12.29 -18.29 -11.11
CA ARG A 138 12.95 -19.42 -11.76
C ARG A 138 14.48 -19.34 -11.67
N ALA A 139 15.05 -18.14 -11.81
CA ALA A 139 16.51 -17.94 -11.81
C ALA A 139 17.20 -18.29 -10.47
N ARG A 140 16.47 -18.35 -9.35
CA ARG A 140 17.06 -18.62 -8.02
C ARG A 140 17.02 -20.10 -7.60
N ARG A 141 16.37 -21.00 -8.35
CA ARG A 141 16.17 -22.40 -7.94
C ARG A 141 16.17 -23.38 -9.11
N VAL A 142 17.24 -23.37 -9.89
CA VAL A 142 17.43 -24.22 -11.09
C VAL A 142 17.67 -25.72 -10.75
N LYS A 143 17.66 -26.12 -9.46
CA LYS A 143 18.03 -27.48 -9.02
C LYS A 143 16.92 -28.30 -8.34
N ASP A 144 15.66 -27.89 -8.46
CA ASP A 144 14.54 -28.63 -7.82
C ASP A 144 13.72 -29.38 -8.87
N VAL A 145 13.84 -30.72 -8.88
CA VAL A 145 13.31 -31.64 -9.92
C VAL A 145 11.80 -31.89 -9.74
N ASN A 146 11.19 -31.44 -8.63
CA ASN A 146 9.77 -31.62 -8.31
C ASN A 146 8.89 -30.39 -8.65
N PHE A 147 9.29 -29.56 -9.62
CA PHE A 147 8.61 -28.29 -9.94
C PHE A 147 7.21 -28.44 -10.58
N HIS A 148 6.83 -29.61 -11.08
CA HIS A 148 5.62 -29.79 -11.90
C HIS A 148 4.29 -29.96 -11.12
N ALA A 149 4.23 -29.59 -9.83
CA ALA A 149 3.00 -29.55 -9.05
C ALA A 149 2.85 -28.19 -8.35
N ASP A 150 2.51 -27.16 -9.12
CA ASP A 150 2.49 -25.75 -8.70
C ASP A 150 1.40 -25.46 -7.63
N GLU A 151 1.78 -25.49 -6.33
CA GLU A 151 0.97 -24.99 -5.20
C GLU A 151 0.45 -23.55 -5.38
N LYS A 152 1.02 -22.77 -6.32
CA LYS A 152 0.69 -21.36 -6.57
C LYS A 152 -0.22 -21.13 -7.78
N HIS A 153 -0.22 -22.02 -8.78
CA HIS A 153 -1.31 -22.12 -9.77
C HIS A 153 -2.65 -22.34 -9.08
N PHE A 154 -2.61 -23.07 -7.97
CA PHE A 154 -3.77 -23.43 -7.18
C PHE A 154 -4.45 -22.23 -6.50
N LEU A 155 -3.71 -21.21 -6.07
CA LEU A 155 -4.31 -20.03 -5.42
C LEU A 155 -5.10 -19.15 -6.39
N TYR A 156 -4.67 -19.04 -7.65
CA TYR A 156 -5.46 -18.38 -8.69
C TYR A 156 -6.73 -19.19 -9.00
N LYS A 157 -6.63 -20.52 -9.07
CA LYS A 157 -7.80 -21.40 -9.24
C LYS A 157 -8.81 -21.25 -8.10
N GLU A 158 -8.37 -21.02 -6.87
CA GLU A 158 -9.28 -20.72 -5.75
C GLU A 158 -10.01 -19.39 -5.93
N TYR A 159 -9.35 -18.35 -6.46
CA TYR A 159 -10.03 -17.10 -6.79
C TYR A 159 -11.13 -17.33 -7.84
N LEU A 160 -10.83 -18.08 -8.90
CA LEU A 160 -11.81 -18.49 -9.92
C LEU A 160 -12.94 -19.35 -9.33
N ARG A 161 -12.63 -20.30 -8.44
CA ARG A 161 -13.61 -21.15 -7.75
C ARG A 161 -14.64 -20.30 -7.01
N ILE A 162 -14.18 -19.27 -6.29
CA ILE A 162 -15.08 -18.36 -5.57
C ILE A 162 -15.95 -17.55 -6.52
N ILE A 163 -15.41 -17.06 -7.65
CA ILE A 163 -16.21 -16.39 -8.68
C ILE A 163 -17.29 -17.33 -9.23
N ARG A 164 -16.92 -18.57 -9.55
CA ARG A 164 -17.82 -19.58 -10.10
C ARG A 164 -18.94 -19.95 -9.14
N GLU A 165 -18.59 -20.21 -7.88
CA GLU A 165 -19.53 -20.69 -6.85
C GLU A 165 -20.47 -19.58 -6.37
N HIS A 166 -19.92 -18.40 -6.04
CA HIS A 166 -20.68 -17.35 -5.34
C HIS A 166 -21.18 -16.22 -6.26
N LYS A 167 -20.74 -16.20 -7.53
CA LYS A 167 -21.25 -15.32 -8.60
C LYS A 167 -21.30 -13.82 -8.23
N PRO A 168 -20.18 -13.20 -7.79
CA PRO A 168 -20.18 -11.79 -7.43
C PRO A 168 -20.74 -10.89 -8.53
N ALA A 169 -21.42 -9.80 -8.16
CA ALA A 169 -21.86 -8.81 -9.14
C ALA A 169 -20.65 -8.14 -9.83
N VAL A 170 -19.60 -7.92 -9.04
CA VAL A 170 -18.32 -7.35 -9.49
C VAL A 170 -17.16 -8.08 -8.82
N PHE A 171 -16.08 -8.29 -9.55
CA PHE A 171 -14.78 -8.56 -8.94
C PHE A 171 -13.70 -7.54 -9.32
N VAL A 172 -12.74 -7.33 -8.42
CA VAL A 172 -11.53 -6.54 -8.67
C VAL A 172 -10.32 -7.39 -8.30
N MET A 173 -9.57 -7.82 -9.31
CA MET A 173 -8.35 -8.59 -9.15
C MET A 173 -7.13 -7.69 -9.35
N GLU A 174 -6.30 -7.56 -8.31
CA GLU A 174 -5.04 -6.81 -8.37
C GLU A 174 -3.86 -7.75 -8.63
N ASN A 175 -2.89 -7.29 -9.43
CA ASN A 175 -1.64 -8.00 -9.62
C ASN A 175 -0.46 -7.10 -10.04
N VAL A 176 0.75 -7.62 -9.97
CA VAL A 176 1.99 -6.94 -10.37
C VAL A 176 2.09 -6.79 -11.89
N LYS A 177 2.75 -5.71 -12.35
CA LYS A 177 2.99 -5.44 -13.78
C LYS A 177 3.71 -6.59 -14.52
N GLY A 178 4.53 -7.36 -13.81
CA GLY A 178 5.24 -8.52 -14.38
C GLY A 178 4.33 -9.63 -14.92
N LEU A 179 3.03 -9.63 -14.55
CA LEU A 179 2.03 -10.54 -15.11
C LEU A 179 1.87 -10.36 -16.63
N LEU A 180 2.02 -9.15 -17.14
CA LEU A 180 1.83 -8.88 -18.57
C LEU A 180 2.89 -9.55 -19.46
N SER A 181 4.04 -9.91 -18.88
CA SER A 181 5.16 -10.55 -19.57
C SER A 181 5.35 -12.02 -19.16
N SER A 182 4.46 -12.59 -18.35
CA SER A 182 4.60 -13.97 -17.89
C SER A 182 4.07 -14.98 -18.92
N THR A 183 4.82 -16.04 -19.14
CA THR A 183 4.44 -17.18 -20.01
C THR A 183 4.41 -18.48 -19.22
N HIS A 184 3.50 -19.38 -19.59
CA HIS A 184 3.41 -20.76 -19.08
C HIS A 184 3.39 -21.70 -20.28
N ASP A 185 4.33 -22.64 -20.35
CA ASP A 185 4.49 -23.58 -21.48
C ASP A 185 4.56 -22.93 -22.87
N GLY A 186 5.02 -21.67 -22.94
CA GLY A 186 5.11 -20.89 -24.18
C GLY A 186 3.95 -19.93 -24.40
N ASP A 187 2.82 -20.13 -23.72
CA ASP A 187 1.61 -19.34 -23.92
C ASP A 187 1.57 -18.07 -23.05
N PRO A 188 1.05 -16.94 -23.58
CA PRO A 188 0.79 -15.72 -22.82
C PRO A 188 -0.23 -15.96 -21.71
N MET A 189 0.21 -15.86 -20.46
CA MET A 189 -0.65 -16.15 -19.32
C MET A 189 -1.68 -15.08 -19.04
N PHE A 190 -1.39 -13.83 -19.40
CA PHE A 190 -2.34 -12.74 -19.23
C PHE A 190 -3.64 -13.01 -20.00
N GLU A 191 -3.54 -13.44 -21.27
CA GLU A 191 -4.69 -13.80 -22.11
C GLU A 191 -5.46 -14.98 -21.55
N ARG A 192 -4.75 -16.01 -21.06
CA ARG A 192 -5.38 -17.13 -20.37
C ARG A 192 -6.16 -16.69 -19.13
N ILE A 193 -5.57 -15.83 -18.29
CA ILE A 193 -6.25 -15.29 -17.11
C ILE A 193 -7.48 -14.47 -17.50
N LEU A 194 -7.38 -13.68 -18.58
CA LEU A 194 -8.50 -12.89 -19.10
C LEU A 194 -9.64 -13.80 -19.56
N SER A 195 -9.33 -14.87 -20.29
CA SER A 195 -10.27 -15.89 -20.72
C SER A 195 -10.93 -16.60 -19.53
N ASP A 196 -10.14 -17.14 -18.62
CA ASP A 196 -10.61 -17.84 -17.42
C ASP A 196 -11.50 -16.95 -16.54
N LEU A 197 -11.17 -15.66 -16.40
CA LEU A 197 -11.96 -14.70 -15.63
C LEU A 197 -13.24 -14.25 -16.35
N SER A 198 -13.23 -14.21 -17.69
CA SER A 198 -14.41 -13.89 -18.50
C SER A 198 -15.42 -15.04 -18.49
N SER A 199 -14.92 -16.28 -18.45
CA SER A 199 -15.71 -17.51 -18.45
C SER A 199 -15.20 -18.50 -17.39
N PRO A 200 -15.41 -18.22 -16.09
CA PRO A 200 -14.89 -19.04 -14.96
C PRO A 200 -15.54 -20.43 -14.82
N GLY A 201 -16.48 -20.78 -15.71
CA GLY A 201 -17.21 -22.04 -15.73
C GLY A 201 -18.64 -21.93 -15.17
N GLY A 202 -19.49 -22.88 -15.58
CA GLY A 202 -20.95 -22.83 -15.39
C GLY A 202 -21.61 -21.76 -16.28
N ASP A 203 -22.82 -21.32 -15.94
CA ASP A 203 -23.56 -20.27 -16.67
C ASP A 203 -23.07 -18.84 -16.35
N ASN A 204 -21.85 -18.71 -15.82
CA ASN A 204 -21.31 -17.44 -15.35
C ASN A 204 -20.40 -16.82 -16.40
N GLU A 205 -20.71 -15.59 -16.78
CA GLU A 205 -19.88 -14.80 -17.70
C GLU A 205 -19.65 -13.40 -17.14
N TYR A 206 -18.47 -12.85 -17.41
CA TYR A 206 -18.05 -11.52 -16.96
C TYR A 206 -17.44 -10.73 -18.12
N GLU A 207 -17.73 -9.44 -18.16
CA GLU A 207 -17.01 -8.49 -18.99
C GLU A 207 -15.82 -7.93 -18.20
N ILE A 208 -14.60 -8.12 -18.70
CA ILE A 208 -13.38 -7.62 -18.05
C ILE A 208 -13.02 -6.23 -18.59
N ARG A 209 -13.00 -5.27 -17.68
CA ARG A 209 -12.86 -3.85 -17.99
C ARG A 209 -11.58 -3.26 -17.44
N SER A 210 -11.15 -2.16 -18.07
CA SER A 210 -10.06 -1.32 -17.59
C SER A 210 -10.59 -0.11 -16.81
N PHE A 211 -9.92 0.24 -15.72
CA PHE A 211 -10.17 1.48 -14.98
C PHE A 211 -9.63 2.75 -15.67
N VAL A 212 -8.79 2.60 -16.70
CA VAL A 212 -8.03 3.71 -17.30
C VAL A 212 -8.29 3.90 -18.79
N LYS A 213 -8.88 2.93 -19.47
CA LYS A 213 -9.28 3.02 -20.88
C LYS A 213 -10.63 2.34 -21.10
N ARG A 214 -11.45 2.94 -21.97
CA ARG A 214 -12.71 2.33 -22.41
C ARG A 214 -12.45 1.42 -23.60
N ASN A 215 -13.08 0.26 -23.60
CA ASN A 215 -13.10 -0.57 -24.80
C ASN A 215 -13.99 0.10 -25.87
N LYS A 216 -13.51 0.22 -27.11
CA LYS A 216 -14.32 0.67 -28.24
C LYS A 216 -14.97 -0.56 -28.88
N VAL A 217 -16.14 -0.37 -29.49
CA VAL A 217 -16.82 -1.46 -30.19
C VAL A 217 -15.92 -1.94 -31.33
N GLY A 218 -15.69 -3.25 -31.41
CA GLY A 218 -14.85 -3.88 -32.43
C GLY A 218 -13.34 -3.79 -32.19
N THR A 219 -12.90 -3.35 -31.00
CA THR A 219 -11.48 -3.38 -30.60
C THR A 219 -11.28 -4.23 -29.36
N GLU A 220 -10.07 -4.75 -29.18
CA GLU A 220 -9.62 -5.35 -27.93
C GLU A 220 -8.71 -4.38 -27.18
N LEU A 221 -8.66 -4.51 -25.85
CA LEU A 221 -7.75 -3.72 -25.02
C LEU A 221 -6.39 -4.40 -24.99
N ASP A 222 -5.32 -3.61 -25.05
CA ASP A 222 -3.98 -4.13 -24.87
C ASP A 222 -3.76 -4.49 -23.39
N PRO A 223 -2.90 -5.46 -23.06
CA PRO A 223 -2.58 -5.81 -21.67
C PRO A 223 -2.11 -4.59 -20.83
N SER A 224 -1.44 -3.63 -21.47
CA SER A 224 -1.00 -2.38 -20.85
C SER A 224 -2.15 -1.45 -20.43
N ASP A 225 -3.33 -1.58 -21.04
CA ASP A 225 -4.51 -0.78 -20.73
C ASP A 225 -5.12 -1.18 -19.38
N TYR A 226 -4.73 -2.30 -18.79
CA TYR A 226 -5.12 -2.71 -17.44
C TYR A 226 -4.14 -2.21 -16.36
N VAL A 227 -3.08 -1.49 -16.74
CA VAL A 227 -2.08 -0.96 -15.81
C VAL A 227 -2.51 0.39 -15.24
N ILE A 228 -2.57 0.46 -13.92
CA ILE A 228 -2.76 1.69 -13.17
C ILE A 228 -1.41 2.17 -12.65
N GLU A 229 -1.00 3.35 -13.10
CA GLU A 229 0.15 4.09 -12.57
C GLU A 229 -0.30 4.96 -11.39
N ALA A 230 -0.15 4.46 -10.16
CA ALA A 230 -0.72 5.07 -8.96
C ALA A 230 -0.39 6.57 -8.78
N GLU A 231 0.81 7.00 -9.19
CA GLU A 231 1.26 8.39 -9.10
C GLU A 231 0.41 9.36 -9.93
N LYS A 232 -0.19 8.88 -11.03
CA LYS A 232 -1.11 9.68 -11.87
C LYS A 232 -2.45 9.96 -11.17
N TYR A 233 -2.74 9.25 -10.09
CA TYR A 233 -4.00 9.33 -9.34
C TYR A 233 -3.82 9.93 -7.94
N GLY A 234 -2.66 10.57 -7.69
CA GLY A 234 -2.40 11.31 -6.47
C GLY A 234 -1.80 10.49 -5.33
N ILE A 235 -1.33 9.28 -5.61
CA ILE A 235 -0.56 8.46 -4.67
C ILE A 235 0.91 8.95 -4.68
N PRO A 236 1.56 9.18 -3.53
CA PRO A 236 2.95 9.64 -3.43
C PRO A 236 4.00 8.57 -3.80
N GLN A 237 3.69 7.64 -4.70
CA GLN A 237 4.49 6.46 -4.99
C GLN A 237 4.29 6.01 -6.44
N ARG A 238 5.38 5.73 -7.16
CA ARG A 238 5.38 5.10 -8.49
C ARG A 238 5.15 3.60 -8.35
N ARG A 239 3.90 3.20 -8.11
CA ARG A 239 3.46 1.81 -7.95
C ARG A 239 2.52 1.44 -9.09
N HIS A 240 3.03 0.68 -10.04
CA HIS A 240 2.26 0.26 -11.21
C HIS A 240 1.67 -1.13 -10.97
N ARG A 241 0.37 -1.29 -11.21
CA ARG A 241 -0.37 -2.54 -10.98
C ARG A 241 -1.33 -2.84 -12.10
N VAL A 242 -1.43 -4.11 -12.46
CA VAL A 242 -2.49 -4.62 -13.33
C VAL A 242 -3.73 -4.77 -12.46
N ILE A 243 -4.84 -4.15 -12.85
CA ILE A 243 -6.11 -4.29 -12.15
C ILE A 243 -7.19 -4.67 -13.15
N LEU A 244 -7.76 -5.86 -12.95
CA LEU A 244 -8.84 -6.39 -13.76
C LEU A 244 -10.17 -6.12 -13.05
N PHE A 245 -11.09 -5.47 -13.75
CA PHE A 245 -12.43 -5.13 -13.24
C PHE A 245 -13.47 -5.99 -13.95
N GLY A 246 -13.87 -7.10 -13.34
CA GLY A 246 -14.91 -7.97 -13.88
C GLY A 246 -16.30 -7.50 -13.46
N VAL A 247 -17.19 -7.35 -14.44
CA VAL A 247 -18.62 -7.06 -14.21
C VAL A 247 -19.42 -8.23 -14.76
N ARG A 248 -20.30 -8.81 -13.95
CA ARG A 248 -21.12 -9.95 -14.37
C ARG A 248 -21.97 -9.57 -15.58
N LYS A 249 -22.12 -10.47 -16.57
CA LYS A 249 -22.64 -10.14 -17.91
C LYS A 249 -24.07 -9.59 -17.89
N ASP A 250 -24.91 -10.03 -16.97
CA ASP A 250 -26.25 -9.49 -16.73
C ASP A 250 -26.22 -8.01 -16.30
N LEU A 251 -25.11 -7.54 -15.74
CA LEU A 251 -24.88 -6.15 -15.32
C LEU A 251 -24.01 -5.34 -16.31
N ALA A 252 -23.53 -5.99 -17.38
CA ALA A 252 -22.54 -5.42 -18.30
C ALA A 252 -23.08 -4.25 -19.15
N LEU A 253 -24.39 -4.06 -19.28
CA LEU A 253 -24.92 -2.88 -20.01
C LEU A 253 -24.59 -1.55 -19.32
N VAL A 254 -24.25 -1.58 -18.03
CA VAL A 254 -23.88 -0.40 -17.25
C VAL A 254 -22.48 0.07 -17.60
N LYS A 255 -22.33 1.29 -18.09
CA LYS A 255 -21.02 1.91 -18.35
C LYS A 255 -20.37 2.38 -17.05
N HIS A 256 -19.04 2.30 -16.96
CA HIS A 256 -18.30 2.85 -15.82
C HIS A 256 -17.52 4.13 -16.18
N ASP A 257 -17.22 4.91 -15.14
CA ASP A 257 -16.31 6.04 -15.24
C ASP A 257 -14.87 5.54 -15.21
N LEU A 258 -13.99 6.20 -15.97
CA LEU A 258 -12.55 5.99 -15.84
C LEU A 258 -12.02 6.74 -14.60
N LEU A 259 -10.88 6.29 -14.08
CA LEU A 259 -10.17 7.01 -13.04
C LEU A 259 -9.76 8.40 -13.53
N THR A 260 -9.96 9.40 -12.68
CA THR A 260 -9.63 10.78 -13.00
C THR A 260 -8.17 11.07 -12.69
N LEU A 261 -7.41 11.46 -13.71
CA LEU A 261 -6.02 11.90 -13.56
C LEU A 261 -5.92 13.10 -12.60
N LYS A 262 -4.86 13.12 -11.80
CA LYS A 262 -4.50 14.27 -10.97
C LYS A 262 -3.50 15.15 -11.72
N PRO A 263 -3.80 16.46 -11.92
CA PRO A 263 -2.93 17.34 -12.71
C PRO A 263 -1.59 17.62 -12.01
N THR A 264 -1.57 17.57 -10.67
CA THR A 264 -0.36 17.82 -9.88
C THR A 264 0.17 16.53 -9.29
N LYS A 265 1.50 16.33 -9.37
CA LYS A 265 2.18 15.20 -8.72
C LYS A 265 2.04 15.28 -7.20
N THR A 266 1.60 14.19 -6.58
CA THR A 266 1.75 13.98 -5.13
C THR A 266 3.13 13.40 -4.85
N THR A 267 3.86 13.95 -3.89
CA THR A 267 5.30 13.68 -3.72
C THR A 267 5.63 13.11 -2.34
N VAL A 268 6.86 12.61 -2.15
CA VAL A 268 7.37 12.17 -0.84
C VAL A 268 7.21 13.27 0.21
N ARG A 269 7.54 14.53 -0.13
CA ARG A 269 7.37 15.67 0.78
C ARG A 269 5.93 15.80 1.25
N HIS A 270 4.96 15.74 0.34
CA HIS A 270 3.53 15.80 0.70
C HIS A 270 3.11 14.69 1.67
N ALA A 271 3.73 13.50 1.57
CA ALA A 271 3.42 12.39 2.45
C ALA A 271 4.03 12.54 3.85
N ILE A 272 5.32 12.90 3.96
CA ILE A 272 6.08 12.69 5.21
C ILE A 272 6.70 13.94 5.84
N SER A 273 6.64 15.13 5.22
CA SER A 273 7.38 16.32 5.71
C SER A 273 6.91 16.90 7.05
N ASP A 274 5.72 16.53 7.51
CA ASP A 274 5.09 16.91 8.78
C ASP A 274 5.37 15.91 9.92
N LEU A 275 6.02 14.78 9.63
CA LEU A 275 6.47 13.86 10.67
C LEU A 275 7.66 14.47 11.43
N PRO A 276 7.81 14.15 12.73
CA PRO A 276 8.96 14.57 13.51
C PRO A 276 10.27 14.15 12.84
N ARG A 277 11.26 15.03 12.83
CA ARG A 277 12.59 14.70 12.32
C ARG A 277 13.26 13.74 13.31
N LEU A 278 13.84 12.66 12.82
CA LEU A 278 14.49 11.64 13.65
C LEU A 278 15.95 11.46 13.25
N ARG A 279 16.81 11.18 14.24
CA ARG A 279 18.10 10.53 14.00
C ARG A 279 17.92 9.02 13.82
N SER A 280 18.92 8.35 13.27
CA SER A 280 19.05 6.89 13.36
C SER A 280 19.63 6.45 14.71
N LYS A 281 19.55 5.15 15.00
CA LYS A 281 20.41 4.52 16.02
C LYS A 281 21.71 4.03 15.39
N LEU A 282 22.76 3.89 16.19
CA LEU A 282 23.94 3.10 15.82
C LEU A 282 23.71 1.61 16.07
N SER A 283 24.27 0.77 15.21
CA SER A 283 24.20 -0.69 15.35
C SER A 283 25.02 -1.23 16.54
N LYS A 284 26.06 -0.50 16.97
CA LYS A 284 26.91 -0.88 18.11
C LYS A 284 27.03 0.31 19.06
N GLY A 285 26.62 0.11 20.32
CA GLY A 285 26.81 1.08 21.40
C GLY A 285 26.20 2.47 21.15
N ASP A 286 24.94 2.53 20.70
CA ASP A 286 24.23 3.80 20.44
C ASP A 286 24.22 4.72 21.66
N THR A 287 24.87 5.87 21.53
CA THR A 287 24.68 7.07 22.37
C THR A 287 24.50 8.28 21.47
N LEU A 288 23.93 9.36 21.99
CA LEU A 288 23.74 10.58 21.21
C LEU A 288 25.08 11.16 20.76
N GLU A 289 26.09 11.11 21.63
CA GLU A 289 27.44 11.60 21.43
C GLU A 289 28.13 10.81 20.31
N LYS A 290 28.14 9.48 20.41
CA LYS A 290 28.71 8.60 19.38
C LYS A 290 28.01 8.77 18.03
N TRP A 291 26.69 8.94 18.03
CA TRP A 291 25.94 9.18 16.80
C TRP A 291 26.34 10.52 16.16
N ARG A 292 26.47 11.58 16.96
CA ARG A 292 26.94 12.90 16.50
C ARG A 292 28.35 12.82 15.93
N GLU A 293 29.26 12.12 16.59
CA GLU A 293 30.62 11.88 16.11
C GLU A 293 30.62 11.12 14.77
N ALA A 294 29.81 10.07 14.64
CA ALA A 294 29.72 9.29 13.41
C ALA A 294 29.20 10.14 12.23
N VAL A 295 28.18 10.98 12.45
CA VAL A 295 27.67 11.89 11.41
C VAL A 295 28.67 13.00 11.09
N ALA A 296 29.36 13.56 12.09
CA ALA A 296 30.37 14.59 11.91
C ALA A 296 31.58 14.11 11.10
N LYS A 297 31.93 12.82 11.17
CA LYS A 297 32.95 12.18 10.33
C LYS A 297 32.49 11.91 8.89
N GLY A 298 31.19 12.00 8.62
CA GLY A 298 30.60 11.71 7.31
C GLY A 298 31.25 12.45 6.13
N PRO A 299 31.51 13.77 6.21
CA PRO A 299 32.16 14.53 5.15
C PRO A 299 33.59 14.06 4.82
N ASP A 300 34.33 13.48 5.78
CA ASP A 300 35.69 13.01 5.53
C ASP A 300 35.75 11.87 4.51
N TYR A 301 34.70 11.05 4.43
CA TYR A 301 34.58 9.98 3.44
C TYR A 301 34.38 10.48 2.01
N ILE A 302 34.14 11.78 1.81
CA ILE A 302 33.99 12.39 0.47
C ILE A 302 35.36 12.83 -0.07
N LYS A 303 36.39 12.96 0.78
CA LYS A 303 37.74 13.36 0.35
C LYS A 303 38.34 12.33 -0.62
N GLY A 304 39.01 12.80 -1.66
CA GLY A 304 39.54 11.94 -2.71
C GLY A 304 38.45 11.37 -3.62
N TRP A 305 37.33 12.06 -3.77
CA TRP A 305 36.28 11.70 -4.74
C TRP A 305 36.76 11.95 -6.17
N GLY A 306 37.64 12.93 -6.40
CA GLY A 306 38.28 13.21 -7.68
C GLY A 306 37.32 13.82 -8.71
N THR A 307 36.24 14.48 -8.27
CA THR A 307 35.28 15.16 -9.16
C THR A 307 35.35 16.67 -8.98
N THR A 308 34.98 17.43 -10.01
CA THR A 308 34.96 18.91 -9.96
C THR A 308 34.00 19.48 -8.91
N GLY A 309 33.06 18.68 -8.40
CA GLY A 309 32.09 19.07 -7.36
C GLY A 309 32.47 18.62 -5.95
N GLU A 310 33.68 18.09 -5.73
CA GLU A 310 34.11 17.52 -4.44
C GLU A 310 34.04 18.53 -3.30
N ASP A 311 34.73 19.67 -3.41
CA ASP A 311 34.80 20.67 -2.34
C ASP A 311 33.41 21.20 -1.97
N ALA A 312 32.60 21.52 -2.98
CA ALA A 312 31.23 21.98 -2.77
C ALA A 312 30.34 20.91 -2.10
N MET A 313 30.59 19.62 -2.36
CA MET A 313 29.87 18.53 -1.72
C MET A 313 30.32 18.33 -0.27
N ILE A 314 31.63 18.43 0.00
CA ILE A 314 32.20 18.38 1.36
C ILE A 314 31.63 19.53 2.20
N GLU A 315 31.61 20.75 1.67
CA GLU A 315 31.05 21.93 2.35
C GLU A 315 29.57 21.70 2.72
N LYS A 316 28.75 21.26 1.75
CA LYS A 316 27.34 20.96 2.00
C LYS A 316 27.17 19.84 3.03
N ALA A 317 27.88 18.72 2.88
CA ALA A 317 27.80 17.61 3.81
C ALA A 317 28.17 18.05 5.24
N THR A 318 29.18 18.91 5.38
CA THR A 318 29.61 19.48 6.66
C THR A 318 28.51 20.34 7.30
N ASP A 319 27.87 21.23 6.52
CA ASP A 319 26.72 22.01 6.98
C ASP A 319 25.56 21.10 7.43
N TYR A 320 25.20 20.09 6.64
CA TYR A 320 24.14 19.14 7.04
C TYR A 320 24.50 18.32 8.28
N ALA A 321 25.74 17.87 8.41
CA ALA A 321 26.22 17.13 9.57
C ALA A 321 26.17 17.97 10.85
N SER A 322 26.59 19.25 10.78
CA SER A 322 26.49 20.16 11.93
C SER A 322 25.03 20.40 12.36
N ARG A 323 24.11 20.54 11.40
CA ARG A 323 22.67 20.68 11.68
C ARG A 323 22.04 19.38 12.19
N ALA A 324 22.55 18.23 11.77
CA ALA A 324 22.12 16.92 12.25
C ALA A 324 22.34 16.74 13.75
N ALA A 325 23.36 17.38 14.32
CA ALA A 325 23.66 17.33 15.75
C ALA A 325 22.50 17.82 16.66
N ARG A 326 21.55 18.59 16.10
CA ARG A 326 20.33 19.05 16.80
C ARG A 326 19.28 17.95 16.99
N LEU A 327 19.40 16.82 16.29
CA LEU A 327 18.47 15.70 16.42
C LEU A 327 18.88 14.78 17.57
N SER A 328 17.97 14.54 18.51
CA SER A 328 18.20 13.68 19.68
C SER A 328 17.35 12.40 19.68
N SER A 329 16.11 12.47 19.18
CA SER A 329 15.18 11.35 19.16
C SER A 329 15.36 10.46 17.94
N TYR A 330 15.35 9.15 18.15
CA TYR A 330 15.27 8.14 17.08
C TYR A 330 13.84 7.63 16.84
N GLY A 331 12.86 8.19 17.55
CA GLY A 331 11.49 7.74 17.45
C GLY A 331 10.93 7.09 18.72
N ASN A 332 9.63 6.85 18.74
CA ASN A 332 8.89 6.14 19.76
C ASN A 332 7.65 5.49 19.10
N THR A 333 7.02 4.54 19.80
CA THR A 333 5.83 3.85 19.29
C THR A 333 4.67 4.81 19.04
N PHE A 334 4.56 5.88 19.84
CA PHE A 334 3.63 6.98 19.61
C PHE A 334 4.28 8.35 19.83
N PHE A 335 3.96 9.32 18.97
CA PHE A 335 4.34 10.72 19.12
C PHE A 335 3.12 11.63 19.06
N LYS A 336 2.95 12.50 20.05
CA LYS A 336 1.95 13.58 19.99
C LYS A 336 2.34 14.61 18.93
N TYR A 337 1.35 15.23 18.30
CA TYR A 337 1.59 16.40 17.45
C TYR A 337 2.18 17.54 18.29
N THR A 338 3.33 18.10 17.87
CA THR A 338 4.01 19.21 18.60
C THR A 338 3.83 20.58 17.93
N LYS A 339 3.21 20.65 16.75
CA LYS A 339 2.99 21.90 15.99
C LYS A 339 1.56 22.01 15.48
N ALA A 340 1.14 23.25 15.18
CA ALA A 340 -0.11 23.54 14.48
C ALA A 340 -0.23 22.69 13.20
N ARG A 341 -1.45 22.21 12.94
CA ARG A 341 -1.76 21.21 11.91
C ARG A 341 -1.17 21.62 10.53
N PRO A 342 -0.54 20.70 9.79
CA PRO A 342 -0.08 20.99 8.43
C PRO A 342 -1.24 21.44 7.53
N LYS A 343 -1.00 22.41 6.63
CA LYS A 343 -2.01 22.92 5.68
C LYS A 343 -2.64 21.76 4.88
N ALA A 344 -3.96 21.78 4.76
CA ALA A 344 -4.76 20.62 4.34
C ALA A 344 -4.72 20.35 2.83
N GLY A 345 -3.78 19.50 2.39
CA GLY A 345 -3.86 18.82 1.09
C GLY A 345 -4.81 17.61 1.12
N HIS A 346 -5.25 17.13 -0.05
CA HIS A 346 -6.11 15.94 -0.15
C HIS A 346 -5.50 14.71 0.53
N LEU A 347 -4.21 14.43 0.29
CA LEU A 347 -3.50 13.33 0.95
C LEU A 347 -3.47 13.48 2.48
N LYS A 348 -3.30 14.70 2.99
CA LYS A 348 -3.30 14.96 4.45
C LYS A 348 -4.65 14.70 5.08
N ARG A 349 -5.74 15.10 4.41
CA ARG A 349 -7.11 14.78 4.87
C ARG A 349 -7.40 13.29 4.86
N TRP A 350 -6.74 12.54 3.97
CA TRP A 350 -6.88 11.09 3.90
C TRP A 350 -6.09 10.37 5.01
N VAL A 351 -4.82 10.71 5.21
CA VAL A 351 -3.96 9.96 6.16
C VAL A 351 -4.13 10.40 7.62
N ILE A 352 -4.43 11.67 7.89
CA ILE A 352 -4.47 12.17 9.25
C ILE A 352 -5.82 11.84 9.91
N ASP A 353 -5.76 11.05 10.97
CA ASP A 353 -6.88 10.90 11.90
C ASP A 353 -6.82 12.00 12.97
N LYS A 354 -7.84 12.86 13.00
CA LYS A 354 -7.92 14.00 13.93
C LYS A 354 -8.06 13.54 15.39
N ASN A 355 -8.60 12.35 15.64
CA ASN A 355 -8.85 11.83 16.99
C ASN A 355 -7.62 11.15 17.59
N LEU A 356 -6.64 10.75 16.75
CA LEU A 356 -5.42 10.10 17.22
C LEU A 356 -4.53 11.07 18.00
N GLY A 357 -4.46 12.35 17.60
CA GLY A 357 -3.64 13.35 18.29
C GLY A 357 -2.11 13.12 18.14
N GLY A 358 -1.68 12.25 17.23
CA GLY A 358 -0.27 11.99 16.96
C GLY A 358 -0.02 11.02 15.81
N TYR A 359 1.14 10.36 15.86
CA TYR A 359 1.58 9.36 14.89
C TYR A 359 2.04 8.07 15.59
N CYS A 360 1.62 6.92 15.08
CA CYS A 360 2.10 5.61 15.54
C CYS A 360 3.26 5.09 14.67
N GLN A 361 4.15 4.29 15.26
CA GLN A 361 5.14 3.46 14.55
C GLN A 361 6.16 4.27 13.70
N HIS A 362 6.51 5.46 14.17
CA HIS A 362 7.54 6.30 13.58
C HIS A 362 8.86 6.14 14.34
N VAL A 363 9.54 5.02 14.10
CA VAL A 363 10.80 4.66 14.78
C VAL A 363 11.88 4.36 13.75
N ALA A 364 13.01 5.05 13.86
CA ALA A 364 14.19 4.82 13.04
C ALA A 364 14.90 3.51 13.43
N ARG A 365 15.52 2.86 12.44
CA ARG A 365 16.32 1.64 12.68
C ARG A 365 17.77 1.98 13.01
N SER A 366 18.50 0.97 13.47
CA SER A 366 19.94 1.05 13.65
C SER A 366 20.67 0.93 12.32
N HIS A 367 21.80 1.63 12.22
CA HIS A 367 22.69 1.66 11.06
C HIS A 367 24.16 1.62 11.50
N MET A 368 25.04 1.15 10.61
CA MET A 368 26.48 1.25 10.83
C MET A 368 26.96 2.68 10.56
N ASP A 369 28.06 3.10 11.19
CA ASP A 369 28.65 4.43 11.01
C ASP A 369 28.94 4.74 9.53
N SER A 370 29.45 3.76 8.78
CA SER A 370 29.68 3.90 7.35
C SER A 370 28.39 4.12 6.55
N ASP A 371 27.25 3.59 6.99
CA ASP A 371 25.96 3.84 6.34
C ASP A 371 25.46 5.25 6.60
N LEU A 372 25.72 5.84 7.78
CA LEU A 372 25.40 7.24 8.06
C LEU A 372 26.12 8.16 7.08
N ALA A 373 27.42 7.92 6.82
CA ALA A 373 28.20 8.67 5.84
C ALA A 373 27.64 8.50 4.41
N ARG A 374 27.29 7.28 4.01
CA ARG A 374 26.64 7.00 2.72
C ARG A 374 25.31 7.74 2.58
N TYR A 375 24.49 7.74 3.61
CA TYR A 375 23.18 8.41 3.59
C TYR A 375 23.32 9.92 3.55
N LEU A 376 24.27 10.49 4.31
CA LEU A 376 24.58 11.91 4.28
C LEU A 376 25.00 12.34 2.86
N PHE A 377 25.98 11.66 2.27
CA PHE A 377 26.40 11.92 0.89
C PHE A 377 25.24 11.76 -0.09
N ALA A 378 24.54 10.62 -0.06
CA ALA A 378 23.52 10.31 -1.06
C ALA A 378 22.38 11.33 -1.05
N SER A 379 21.94 11.75 0.14
CA SER A 379 20.87 12.74 0.29
C SER A 379 21.34 14.16 -0.02
N CYS A 380 22.59 14.53 0.30
CA CYS A 380 23.18 15.80 -0.15
C CYS A 380 23.23 15.86 -1.67
N TYR A 381 23.77 14.81 -2.30
CA TYR A 381 23.84 14.68 -3.75
C TYR A 381 22.45 14.80 -4.39
N ALA A 382 21.48 14.07 -3.86
CA ALA A 382 20.11 14.10 -4.38
C ALA A 382 19.44 15.46 -4.26
N LYS A 383 19.79 16.22 -3.21
CA LYS A 383 19.27 17.57 -3.02
C LYS A 383 19.91 18.61 -3.94
N VAL A 384 21.18 18.42 -4.31
CA VAL A 384 21.89 19.29 -5.26
C VAL A 384 21.47 18.98 -6.70
N ASN A 385 21.40 17.70 -7.06
CA ASN A 385 21.24 17.27 -8.45
C ASN A 385 19.79 16.92 -8.82
N ASN A 386 18.85 16.92 -7.87
CA ASN A 386 17.45 16.54 -8.04
C ASN A 386 17.20 15.08 -8.47
N TYR A 387 18.18 14.19 -8.30
CA TYR A 387 18.01 12.74 -8.47
C TYR A 387 18.92 11.95 -7.53
N SER A 388 18.51 10.73 -7.16
CA SER A 388 19.32 9.86 -6.30
C SER A 388 20.58 9.38 -7.01
N PRO A 389 21.77 9.44 -6.37
CA PRO A 389 23.00 8.92 -6.98
C PRO A 389 22.93 7.40 -7.20
N ARG A 390 23.71 6.92 -8.16
CA ARG A 390 24.01 5.50 -8.39
C ARG A 390 25.43 5.19 -7.92
N LEU A 391 25.79 3.92 -7.74
CA LEU A 391 27.08 3.52 -7.17
C LEU A 391 28.31 4.11 -7.88
N HIS A 392 28.31 4.26 -9.21
CA HIS A 392 29.43 4.87 -9.95
C HIS A 392 29.68 6.35 -9.61
N VAL A 393 28.70 7.02 -8.96
CA VAL A 393 28.82 8.41 -8.52
C VAL A 393 29.43 8.50 -7.12
N PHE A 394 29.42 7.43 -6.33
CA PHE A 394 29.86 7.52 -4.93
C PHE A 394 31.38 7.73 -4.84
N PRO A 395 31.86 8.52 -3.85
CA PRO A 395 33.26 8.56 -3.47
C PRO A 395 33.81 7.15 -3.23
N PRO A 396 35.06 6.85 -3.65
CA PRO A 396 35.65 5.52 -3.50
C PRO A 396 35.56 4.96 -2.08
N GLN A 397 35.76 5.82 -1.07
CA GLN A 397 35.69 5.43 0.35
C GLN A 397 34.28 5.03 0.82
N LEU A 398 33.23 5.46 0.12
CA LEU A 398 31.84 5.15 0.45
C LEU A 398 31.32 3.90 -0.28
N LEU A 399 32.10 3.32 -1.19
CA LEU A 399 31.71 2.08 -1.87
C LEU A 399 31.67 0.89 -0.89
N PRO A 400 30.73 -0.06 -1.06
CA PRO A 400 30.71 -1.28 -0.25
C PRO A 400 31.94 -2.15 -0.51
N ALA A 401 32.51 -2.71 0.56
CA ALA A 401 33.60 -3.69 0.48
C ALA A 401 33.07 -5.09 0.07
N HIS A 402 32.55 -5.23 -1.14
CA HIS A 402 32.14 -6.52 -1.71
C HIS A 402 32.89 -6.78 -3.02
N GLU A 403 33.32 -8.03 -3.24
CA GLU A 403 34.09 -8.41 -4.43
C GLU A 403 33.37 -8.14 -5.76
N ASN A 404 32.04 -8.07 -5.75
CA ASN A 404 31.20 -7.81 -6.94
C ASN A 404 31.09 -6.31 -7.31
N VAL A 405 31.76 -5.41 -6.58
CA VAL A 405 31.78 -3.95 -6.83
C VAL A 405 33.16 -3.49 -7.35
N LYS A 406 34.06 -4.43 -7.67
CA LYS A 406 35.42 -4.15 -8.18
C LYS A 406 35.45 -3.32 -9.48
N ASP A 407 34.32 -3.21 -10.19
CA ASP A 407 34.16 -2.33 -11.34
C ASP A 407 32.74 -1.74 -11.37
N VAL A 408 32.56 -0.52 -10.84
CA VAL A 408 31.25 0.17 -10.77
C VAL A 408 30.76 0.69 -12.13
N ASN A 409 31.62 0.70 -13.14
CA ASN A 409 31.35 1.25 -14.47
C ASN A 409 30.82 0.20 -15.45
N LYS A 410 30.96 -1.11 -15.15
CA LYS A 410 30.40 -2.19 -15.98
C LYS A 410 28.87 -2.27 -15.89
N ASP A 411 28.21 -2.63 -16.99
CA ASP A 411 26.76 -2.90 -16.99
C ASP A 411 26.34 -4.13 -16.22
N THR A 412 27.29 -5.00 -15.91
CA THR A 412 27.09 -6.23 -15.14
C THR A 412 27.13 -6.02 -13.63
N THR A 413 27.48 -4.83 -13.13
CA THR A 413 27.55 -4.58 -11.67
C THR A 413 26.16 -4.71 -11.05
N PRO A 414 25.93 -5.70 -10.17
CA PRO A 414 24.63 -5.88 -9.57
C PRO A 414 24.34 -4.75 -8.57
N PHE A 415 23.07 -4.35 -8.46
CA PHE A 415 22.58 -3.34 -7.49
C PHE A 415 23.18 -1.93 -7.63
N LYS A 416 23.33 -1.42 -8.86
CA LYS A 416 23.81 -0.04 -9.14
C LYS A 416 23.05 1.06 -8.38
N ASP A 417 21.82 0.79 -7.95
CA ASP A 417 20.93 1.71 -7.22
C ASP A 417 20.72 1.30 -5.73
N ARG A 418 21.65 0.54 -5.13
CA ARG A 418 21.55 0.05 -3.74
C ARG A 418 21.24 1.12 -2.70
N PHE A 419 21.86 2.31 -2.83
CA PHE A 419 21.68 3.44 -1.91
C PHE A 419 20.77 4.49 -2.55
N ARG A 420 19.46 4.34 -2.38
CA ARG A 420 18.48 5.16 -3.09
C ARG A 420 17.75 6.12 -2.18
N VAL A 421 17.83 7.40 -2.52
CA VAL A 421 17.13 8.49 -1.85
C VAL A 421 15.72 8.66 -2.42
N GLN A 422 14.74 8.67 -1.54
CA GLN A 422 13.35 8.92 -1.90
C GLN A 422 13.12 10.44 -2.02
N CYS A 423 13.44 10.99 -3.20
CA CYS A 423 13.53 12.43 -3.45
C CYS A 423 12.23 13.20 -3.07
N ALA A 424 12.38 14.31 -2.36
CA ALA A 424 11.26 15.04 -1.74
C ALA A 424 10.21 15.56 -2.75
N SER A 425 10.67 16.02 -3.91
CA SER A 425 9.86 16.63 -4.98
C SER A 425 9.26 15.61 -5.95
N GLU A 426 9.57 14.32 -5.80
CA GLU A 426 9.06 13.27 -6.67
C GLU A 426 8.19 12.28 -5.86
N PRO A 427 7.33 11.48 -6.51
CA PRO A 427 6.75 10.31 -5.88
C PRO A 427 7.86 9.30 -5.53
N SER A 428 7.70 8.55 -4.44
CA SER A 428 8.69 7.53 -4.06
C SER A 428 8.77 6.41 -5.10
N THR A 429 9.84 5.62 -5.05
CA THR A 429 9.81 4.31 -5.70
C THR A 429 8.73 3.42 -5.09
N THR A 430 8.38 2.34 -5.80
CA THR A 430 7.50 1.30 -5.25
C THR A 430 8.05 0.83 -3.90
N VAL A 431 7.22 0.88 -2.84
CA VAL A 431 7.53 0.26 -1.56
C VAL A 431 7.31 -1.25 -1.71
N VAL A 432 8.41 -2.01 -1.70
CA VAL A 432 8.37 -3.49 -1.82
C VAL A 432 8.43 -4.14 -0.44
N ALA A 433 7.92 -5.37 -0.31
CA ALA A 433 8.01 -6.13 0.95
C ALA A 433 9.47 -6.34 1.42
N HIS A 434 10.41 -6.41 0.47
CA HIS A 434 11.83 -6.51 0.75
C HIS A 434 12.46 -5.26 1.37
N ILE A 435 11.75 -4.14 1.54
CA ILE A 435 12.24 -2.97 2.32
C ILE A 435 12.71 -3.37 3.73
N ALA A 436 12.18 -4.46 4.28
CA ALA A 436 12.64 -5.05 5.52
C ALA A 436 14.15 -5.42 5.49
N LYS A 437 14.62 -5.93 4.35
CA LYS A 437 16.01 -6.36 4.11
C LYS A 437 16.84 -5.24 3.45
N ASP A 438 16.27 -4.54 2.46
CA ASP A 438 16.96 -3.55 1.63
C ASP A 438 16.69 -2.11 2.10
N GLY A 439 16.93 -1.83 3.38
CA GLY A 439 16.72 -0.50 3.96
C GLY A 439 17.50 0.62 3.26
N HIS A 440 18.64 0.30 2.66
CA HIS A 440 19.48 1.22 1.88
C HIS A 440 18.78 1.78 0.64
N TYR A 441 17.75 1.10 0.13
CA TYR A 441 16.99 1.55 -1.04
C TYR A 441 15.96 2.65 -0.71
N TYR A 442 15.75 2.92 0.57
CA TYR A 442 14.71 3.84 1.04
C TYR A 442 15.33 4.86 1.99
N ILE A 443 16.32 5.61 1.53
CA ILE A 443 16.97 6.68 2.30
C ILE A 443 16.03 7.89 2.38
N HIS A 444 15.92 8.46 3.57
CA HIS A 444 15.15 9.69 3.80
C HIS A 444 15.79 10.87 3.05
N TYR A 445 15.00 11.73 2.40
CA TYR A 445 15.51 12.81 1.55
C TYR A 445 16.25 13.94 2.29
N ASP A 446 16.02 14.07 3.60
CA ASP A 446 16.62 15.11 4.41
C ASP A 446 18.00 14.68 4.91
N PRO A 447 19.08 15.35 4.49
CA PRO A 447 20.42 14.90 4.83
C PRO A 447 20.75 15.00 6.31
N THR A 448 20.02 15.80 7.10
CA THR A 448 20.31 15.85 8.54
C THR A 448 19.83 14.60 9.28
N GLN A 449 19.03 13.73 8.66
CA GLN A 449 18.40 12.60 9.35
C GLN A 449 19.22 11.30 9.24
N CYS A 450 20.13 11.19 8.26
CA CYS A 450 21.09 10.08 8.09
C CYS A 450 20.49 8.69 8.38
N ARG A 451 19.36 8.36 7.74
CA ARG A 451 18.60 7.13 8.01
C ARG A 451 17.77 6.65 6.83
N SER A 452 17.37 5.39 6.88
CA SER A 452 16.28 4.87 6.04
C SER A 452 14.91 5.36 6.54
N LEU A 453 13.90 5.22 5.69
CA LEU A 453 12.50 5.49 6.05
C LEU A 453 12.05 4.59 7.20
N THR A 454 11.11 5.08 8.02
CA THR A 454 10.45 4.33 9.09
C THR A 454 9.21 3.59 8.57
N VAL A 455 8.64 2.72 9.41
CA VAL A 455 7.36 2.03 9.13
C VAL A 455 6.24 3.03 8.84
N ARG A 456 6.05 4.06 9.67
CA ARG A 456 5.06 5.12 9.41
C ARG A 456 5.27 5.87 8.08
N GLU A 457 6.51 6.17 7.72
CA GLU A 457 6.81 6.83 6.43
C GLU A 457 6.45 5.94 5.26
N ALA A 458 6.84 4.66 5.28
CA ALA A 458 6.46 3.68 4.28
C ALA A 458 4.93 3.50 4.19
N ALA A 459 4.24 3.43 5.33
CA ALA A 459 2.80 3.32 5.42
C ALA A 459 2.10 4.53 4.76
N ARG A 460 2.58 5.76 5.02
CA ARG A 460 2.04 6.98 4.40
C ARG A 460 2.33 7.08 2.90
N LEU A 461 3.47 6.58 2.44
CA LEU A 461 3.76 6.46 1.00
C LEU A 461 2.82 5.45 0.31
N GLN A 462 2.39 4.43 1.04
CA GLN A 462 1.28 3.54 0.67
C GLN A 462 -0.10 4.12 1.02
N THR A 463 -0.22 5.35 1.50
CA THR A 463 -1.49 6.01 1.86
C THR A 463 -2.32 5.35 2.95
N PHE A 464 -1.70 4.56 3.83
CA PHE A 464 -2.39 4.10 5.03
C PHE A 464 -2.68 5.25 6.00
N PRO A 465 -3.87 5.29 6.63
CA PRO A 465 -4.17 6.22 7.71
C PRO A 465 -3.19 6.12 8.89
N ASP A 466 -3.01 7.22 9.61
CA ASP A 466 -2.10 7.31 10.77
C ASP A 466 -2.54 6.46 11.95
N ASN A 467 -3.84 6.18 12.05
CA ASN A 467 -4.40 5.24 13.03
C ASN A 467 -4.38 3.78 12.56
N TYR A 468 -3.83 3.47 11.38
CA TYR A 468 -3.61 2.09 10.97
C TYR A 468 -2.37 1.55 11.67
N PHE A 469 -2.57 0.60 12.60
CA PHE A 469 -1.50 0.03 13.42
C PHE A 469 -1.12 -1.36 12.90
N PHE A 470 0.15 -1.54 12.51
CA PHE A 470 0.65 -2.80 11.97
C PHE A 470 1.21 -3.70 13.06
N MET A 471 0.71 -4.92 13.20
CA MET A 471 1.17 -5.89 14.19
C MET A 471 2.47 -6.56 13.75
N GLY A 472 3.19 -7.15 14.72
CA GLY A 472 4.43 -7.89 14.51
C GLY A 472 5.69 -7.06 14.64
N THR A 473 6.82 -7.69 14.33
CA THR A 473 8.15 -7.09 14.29
C THR A 473 8.26 -6.06 13.18
N ARG A 474 9.27 -5.18 13.25
CA ARG A 474 9.53 -4.17 12.21
C ARG A 474 9.65 -4.77 10.81
N THR A 475 10.29 -5.93 10.68
CA THR A 475 10.45 -6.66 9.42
C THR A 475 9.09 -7.06 8.86
N GLU A 476 8.23 -7.65 9.70
CA GLU A 476 6.88 -8.08 9.29
C GLU A 476 5.98 -6.89 8.95
N GLN A 477 6.08 -5.77 9.69
CA GLN A 477 5.36 -4.53 9.39
C GLN A 477 5.74 -4.00 8.00
N TYR A 478 7.03 -3.99 7.65
CA TYR A 478 7.49 -3.60 6.32
C TYR A 478 7.02 -4.54 5.22
N THR A 479 7.04 -5.85 5.46
CA THR A 479 6.51 -6.87 4.53
C THR A 479 5.04 -6.61 4.23
N GLN A 480 4.23 -6.41 5.28
CA GLN A 480 2.81 -6.08 5.18
C GLN A 480 2.59 -4.83 4.31
N ILE A 481 3.25 -3.72 4.64
CA ILE A 481 3.11 -2.44 3.91
C ILE A 481 3.52 -2.61 2.44
N GLY A 482 4.60 -3.34 2.15
CA GLY A 482 5.08 -3.54 0.79
C GLY A 482 4.17 -4.41 -0.09
N ASN A 483 3.49 -5.39 0.51
CA ASN A 483 2.54 -6.27 -0.19
C ASN A 483 1.19 -5.59 -0.45
N ALA A 484 0.81 -4.59 0.35
CA ALA A 484 -0.50 -3.97 0.25
C ALA A 484 -0.74 -3.17 -1.04
N VAL A 485 -2.02 -3.01 -1.40
CA VAL A 485 -2.51 -1.98 -2.31
C VAL A 485 -2.67 -0.67 -1.53
N PRO A 486 -2.30 0.50 -2.08
CA PRO A 486 -2.52 1.77 -1.40
C PRO A 486 -4.01 2.01 -1.10
N PRO A 487 -4.44 2.23 0.16
CA PRO A 487 -5.85 2.40 0.49
C PRO A 487 -6.53 3.56 -0.24
N LEU A 488 -5.80 4.67 -0.50
CA LEU A 488 -6.37 5.76 -1.27
C LEU A 488 -6.65 5.36 -2.72
N LEU A 489 -5.77 4.56 -3.34
CA LEU A 489 -6.02 4.06 -4.69
C LEU A 489 -7.22 3.14 -4.69
N ALA A 490 -7.28 2.20 -3.75
CA ALA A 490 -8.42 1.30 -3.57
C ALA A 490 -9.74 2.06 -3.35
N ASN A 491 -9.72 3.21 -2.66
CA ASN A 491 -10.89 4.07 -2.50
C ASN A 491 -11.36 4.70 -3.82
N LEU A 492 -10.43 5.07 -4.71
CA LEU A 492 -10.78 5.56 -6.05
C LEU A 492 -11.43 4.46 -6.90
N LEU A 493 -10.92 3.22 -6.82
CA LEU A 493 -11.53 2.05 -7.47
C LEU A 493 -12.93 1.80 -6.92
N ALA A 494 -13.08 1.80 -5.60
CA ALA A 494 -14.36 1.59 -4.91
C ALA A 494 -15.44 2.58 -5.37
N LYS A 495 -15.06 3.84 -5.66
CA LYS A 495 -16.00 4.85 -6.17
C LYS A 495 -16.57 4.47 -7.53
N VAL A 496 -15.74 3.94 -8.44
CA VAL A 496 -16.15 3.45 -9.76
C VAL A 496 -17.03 2.20 -9.61
N VAL A 497 -16.58 1.23 -8.81
CA VAL A 497 -17.32 -0.02 -8.56
C VAL A 497 -18.71 0.25 -7.97
N ARG A 498 -18.81 1.14 -6.96
CA ARG A 498 -20.10 1.51 -6.36
C ARG A 498 -21.08 2.05 -7.40
N LYS A 499 -20.60 2.89 -8.32
CA LYS A 499 -21.45 3.49 -9.36
C LYS A 499 -22.04 2.41 -10.26
N VAL A 500 -21.23 1.45 -10.69
CA VAL A 500 -21.68 0.32 -11.51
C VAL A 500 -22.76 -0.49 -10.79
N ILE A 501 -22.54 -0.84 -9.53
CA ILE A 501 -23.50 -1.64 -8.75
C ILE A 501 -24.82 -0.88 -8.53
N TYR A 502 -24.76 0.42 -8.24
CA TYR A 502 -25.97 1.22 -8.01
C TYR A 502 -26.77 1.46 -9.30
N GLU A 503 -26.10 1.64 -10.43
CA GLU A 503 -26.74 1.73 -11.75
C GLU A 503 -27.35 0.39 -12.17
N ALA A 504 -26.63 -0.71 -11.97
CA ALA A 504 -27.13 -2.07 -12.21
C ALA A 504 -28.37 -2.40 -11.38
N SER A 505 -28.44 -1.90 -10.14
CA SER A 505 -29.56 -2.14 -9.23
C SER A 505 -30.78 -1.22 -9.48
N GLY A 506 -30.76 -0.35 -10.48
CA GLY A 506 -31.83 0.63 -10.73
C GLY A 506 -32.00 1.72 -9.67
N ILE A 507 -31.08 1.81 -8.70
CA ILE A 507 -31.14 2.72 -7.55
C ILE A 507 -30.94 4.18 -8.00
N THR A 508 -30.31 4.40 -9.15
CA THR A 508 -30.14 5.74 -9.77
C THR A 508 -31.43 6.35 -10.32
N SER A 509 -32.42 5.53 -10.67
CA SER A 509 -33.72 6.00 -11.20
C SER A 509 -34.54 6.74 -10.13
N ILE A 510 -34.48 6.27 -8.88
CA ILE A 510 -35.21 6.88 -7.75
C ILE A 510 -34.53 8.19 -7.30
N GLU A 511 -33.20 8.30 -7.37
CA GLU A 511 -32.48 9.52 -7.02
C GLU A 511 -32.64 10.65 -8.05
N ARG A 512 -32.75 10.33 -9.36
CA ARG A 512 -33.04 11.33 -10.41
C ARG A 512 -34.46 11.90 -10.29
N VAL A 513 -35.44 11.06 -9.95
CA VAL A 513 -36.84 11.49 -9.75
C VAL A 513 -36.97 12.41 -8.53
N ARG A 514 -36.25 12.13 -7.41
CA ARG A 514 -36.25 13.02 -6.23
C ARG A 514 -35.54 14.36 -6.45
N THR A 515 -34.53 14.41 -7.31
CA THR A 515 -33.84 15.67 -7.65
C THR A 515 -34.60 16.51 -8.68
N GLN A 516 -35.38 15.91 -9.57
CA GLN A 516 -36.32 16.64 -10.41
C GLN A 516 -37.50 17.18 -9.59
N SER A 517 -38.11 16.37 -8.72
CA SER A 517 -39.23 16.79 -7.85
C SER A 517 -38.87 17.94 -6.89
N SER A 518 -37.64 17.99 -6.37
CA SER A 518 -37.16 19.09 -5.50
C SER A 518 -36.82 20.37 -6.25
N LYS A 519 -36.47 20.28 -7.55
CA LYS A 519 -36.34 21.44 -8.44
C LYS A 519 -37.72 22.02 -8.79
N THR A 520 -38.67 21.18 -9.18
CA THR A 520 -40.04 21.64 -9.54
C THR A 520 -40.75 22.31 -8.36
N ARG A 521 -40.54 21.83 -7.12
CA ARG A 521 -41.09 22.47 -5.91
C ARG A 521 -40.44 23.81 -5.55
N ARG A 522 -39.18 24.05 -5.94
CA ARG A 522 -38.53 25.36 -5.74
C ARG A 522 -38.95 26.38 -6.79
N ASP A 523 -39.19 25.93 -8.01
CA ASP A 523 -39.62 26.80 -9.10
C ASP A 523 -41.08 27.25 -8.93
N LEU A 524 -41.94 26.42 -8.33
CA LEU A 524 -43.33 26.78 -7.98
C LEU A 524 -43.44 27.72 -6.76
N ALA A 525 -42.46 27.72 -5.86
CA ALA A 525 -42.46 28.60 -4.68
C ALA A 525 -41.89 30.01 -4.95
N HIS A 526 -41.36 30.26 -6.16
CA HIS A 526 -40.85 31.56 -6.60
C HIS A 526 -41.84 32.32 -7.51
N HIS A 527 -43.02 31.76 -7.76
CA HIS A 527 -44.07 32.34 -8.61
C HIS A 527 -45.43 32.44 -7.90
N SER A 528 -45.43 32.49 -6.57
CA SER A 528 -46.64 32.64 -5.75
C SER A 528 -46.46 33.72 -4.70
#